data_AF-A0A519UW09-F1
#
_entry.id   AF-A0A519UW09-F1
#
_cell.length_a   1.000
_cell.length_b   1.000
_cell.length_c   1.000
_cell.angle_alpha   90.00
_cell.angle_beta   90.00
_cell.angle_gamma   90.00
#
_symmetry.space_group_name_H-M   'P 1'
#
loop_
_entity.id
_entity.type
_entity.pdbx_description
1 polymer ?
#
loop_
_entity_poly.entity_id
_entity_poly.type
_entity_poly.pdbx_seq_one_letter_code
_entity_poly.pdbx_strand_id
1 'polypeptide(L)' 'MIEVGGTLVHEEVISESFVCNLNKCKGICCVEGDAGAPLDAEETLILQEIYPKIKHLLAPKGIIAIEEQGTSV' A
#
# COMPACT_ATOMS: atom_id res chain seq x y z
N MET A 1 -21.00 12.10 -1.13
CA MET A 1 -20.40 12.87 -0.03
C MET A 1 -21.45 13.05 1.06
N ILE A 2 -21.12 12.79 2.32
CA ILE A 2 -22.01 12.91 3.49
C ILE A 2 -21.53 14.03 4.42
N GLU A 3 -22.45 14.70 5.12
CA GLU A 3 -22.11 15.75 6.09
C GLU A 3 -22.09 15.17 7.51
N VAL A 4 -21.00 15.39 8.25
CA VAL A 4 -20.85 15.01 9.65
C VAL A 4 -20.30 16.20 10.42
N GLY A 5 -21.11 16.78 11.32
CA GLY A 5 -20.69 17.91 12.17
C GLY A 5 -20.21 19.14 11.38
N GLY A 6 -20.82 19.44 10.23
CA GLY A 6 -20.40 20.54 9.36
C GLY A 6 -19.19 20.24 8.47
N THR A 7 -18.71 18.99 8.43
CA THR A 7 -17.63 18.54 7.55
C THR A 7 -18.16 17.63 6.46
N LEU A 8 -17.77 17.86 5.21
CA LEU A 8 -18.09 16.98 4.08
C LEU A 8 -17.09 15.81 4.04
N VAL A 9 -17.61 14.60 4.05
CA VAL A 9 -16.85 13.34 4.05
C VAL A 9 -17.22 12.51 2.81
N HIS A 10 -16.23 11.84 2.20
CA HIS A 10 -16.47 10.97 1.06
C HIS A 10 -17.24 9.71 1.47
N GLU A 11 -18.14 9.22 0.62
CA GLU A 11 -18.96 8.04 0.96
C GLU A 11 -18.13 6.75 1.06
N GLU A 12 -17.00 6.68 0.34
CA GLU A 12 -16.06 5.57 0.44
C GLU A 12 -15.56 5.34 1.87
N VAL A 13 -15.51 6.39 2.71
CA VAL A 13 -15.12 6.26 4.11
C VAL A 13 -16.04 5.31 4.88
N ILE A 14 -17.28 5.09 4.42
CA ILE A 14 -18.22 4.16 5.04
C ILE A 14 -17.89 2.70 4.71
N SER A 15 -17.42 2.44 3.49
CA SER A 15 -17.10 1.09 3.01
C SER A 15 -15.68 0.65 3.34
N GLU A 16 -14.80 1.61 3.60
CA GLU A 16 -13.39 1.32 3.84
C GLU A 16 -13.11 0.73 5.22
N SER A 17 -12.19 -0.25 5.25
CA SER A 17 -11.77 -0.92 6.48
C SER A 17 -10.44 -0.33 6.96
N PHE A 18 -10.51 0.58 7.93
CA PHE A 18 -9.31 1.25 8.49
C PHE A 18 -8.56 0.44 9.55
N VAL A 19 -9.08 -0.73 9.94
CA VAL A 19 -8.46 -1.64 10.92
C VAL A 19 -8.51 -3.08 10.42
N CYS A 20 -7.52 -3.88 10.82
CA CYS A 20 -7.45 -5.28 10.42
C CYS A 20 -8.65 -6.08 10.93
N ASN A 21 -9.21 -6.91 10.05
CA ASN A 21 -10.22 -7.89 10.45
C ASN A 21 -9.54 -9.15 11.01
N LEU A 22 -9.29 -9.16 12.32
CA LEU A 22 -8.65 -10.27 13.02
C LEU A 22 -9.46 -11.57 12.94
N ASN A 23 -10.77 -11.50 12.75
CA ASN A 23 -11.59 -12.70 12.57
C ASN A 23 -11.29 -13.39 11.23
N LYS A 24 -10.97 -12.62 10.18
CA LYS A 24 -10.56 -13.13 8.88
C LYS A 24 -9.12 -13.64 8.88
N CYS A 25 -8.17 -12.82 9.35
CA CYS A 25 -6.74 -13.15 9.24
C CYS A 25 -6.18 -13.98 10.41
N LYS A 26 -6.89 -14.04 11.55
CA LYS A 26 -6.43 -14.72 12.79
C LYS A 26 -5.05 -14.26 13.29
N GLY A 27 -4.60 -13.07 12.91
CA GLY A 27 -3.30 -12.52 13.29
C GLY A 27 -2.12 -13.06 12.48
N ILE A 28 -2.34 -13.91 11.47
CA ILE A 28 -1.25 -14.55 10.72
C ILE A 28 -0.33 -13.52 10.04
N CYS A 29 -0.90 -12.44 9.48
CA CYS A 29 -0.16 -11.34 8.88
C CYS A 29 0.76 -10.62 9.88
N CYS A 30 0.39 -10.54 11.16
CA CYS A 30 1.22 -9.87 12.18
C CYS A 30 2.34 -10.77 12.74
N VAL A 31 2.21 -12.09 12.59
CA VAL A 31 3.15 -13.07 13.16
C VAL A 31 4.09 -13.62 12.09
N GLU A 32 3.57 -13.87 10.89
CA GLU A 32 4.29 -14.49 9.78
C GLU A 32 4.41 -13.56 8.56
N GLY A 33 3.67 -12.45 8.52
CA GLY A 33 3.72 -11.51 7.40
C GLY A 33 4.96 -10.63 7.46
N ASP A 34 5.98 -10.97 6.67
CA ASP A 34 7.20 -10.18 6.52
C ASP A 34 7.07 -9.12 5.40
N ALA A 35 6.27 -9.41 4.37
CA ALA A 35 6.16 -8.61 3.14
C ALA A 35 4.85 -7.81 3.00
N GLY A 36 3.91 -7.91 3.94
CA GLY A 36 2.60 -7.24 3.84
C GLY A 36 1.63 -7.92 2.88
N ALA A 37 0.73 -7.14 2.27
CA ALA A 37 -0.24 -7.66 1.30
C ALA A 37 0.45 -8.00 -0.03
N PRO A 38 0.15 -9.16 -0.64
CA PRO A 38 0.72 -9.52 -1.93
C PRO A 38 0.24 -8.56 -3.01
N LEU A 39 1.11 -8.29 -3.98
CA LEU A 39 0.78 -7.53 -5.19
C LEU A 39 0.22 -8.46 -6.26
N ASP A 40 -0.75 -7.95 -7.02
CA ASP A 40 -1.17 -8.57 -8.25
C ASP A 40 -0.12 -8.39 -9.35
N ALA A 41 -0.05 -9.32 -10.30
CA ALA A 41 0.94 -9.27 -11.38
C ALA A 41 0.87 -7.95 -12.19
N GLU A 42 -0.33 -7.42 -12.39
CA GLU A 42 -0.54 -6.14 -13.07
C GLU A 42 0.04 -4.95 -12.30
N GLU A 43 -0.06 -4.98 -10.96
CA GLU A 43 0.51 -3.93 -10.09
C GLU A 43 2.04 -3.91 -10.17
N THR A 44 2.68 -5.08 -10.28
CA THR A 44 4.15 -5.15 -10.40
C THR A 44 4.68 -4.46 -11.66
N LEU A 45 3.94 -4.55 -12.78
CA LEU A 45 4.29 -3.88 -14.04
C LEU A 45 4.16 -2.36 -13.92
N ILE A 46 3.11 -1.90 -13.26
CA ILE A 46 2.89 -0.46 -13.00
C ILE A 46 4.04 0.11 -12.17
N LEU A 47 4.48 -0.61 -11.13
CA LEU A 47 5.60 -0.18 -10.28
C LEU A 47 6.92 -0.08 -11.07
N GLN A 48 7.20 -1.05 -11.94
CA GLN A 48 8.37 -1.02 -12.82
C GLN A 48 8.36 0.19 -13.77
N GLU A 49 7.20 0.50 -14.35
CA GLU A 49 7.07 1.61 -15.30
C GLU A 49 7.18 2.98 -14.62
N ILE A 50 6.66 3.11 -13.40
CA ILE A 50 6.62 4.38 -12.67
C ILE A 50 7.96 4.69 -12.01
N TYR A 51 8.69 3.69 -11.51
CA TYR A 51 9.95 3.90 -10.79
C TYR A 51 10.91 4.90 -11.47
N PRO A 52 11.28 4.78 -12.76
CA PRO A 52 12.18 5.74 -13.40
C PRO A 52 11.60 7.17 -13.46
N LYS A 53 10.26 7.31 -13.49
CA LYS A 53 9.59 8.61 -13.52
C LYS A 53 9.66 9.32 -12.16
N ILE A 54 9.65 8.55 -11.06
CA ILE A 54 9.59 9.11 -9.69
C ILE A 54 10.91 9.01 -8.91
N LYS A 55 11.93 8.32 -9.45
CA LYS A 55 13.21 8.06 -8.75
C LYS A 55 13.82 9.30 -8.09
N HIS A 56 13.75 10.44 -8.77
CA HIS A 56 14.28 11.73 -8.30
C HIS A 56 13.54 12.32 -7.08
N LEU A 57 12.35 11.81 -6.75
CA LEU A 57 11.54 12.21 -5.60
C LEU A 57 11.80 11.34 -4.36
N LEU A 58 12.51 10.22 -4.51
CA LEU A 58 12.74 9.28 -3.44
C LEU A 58 13.98 9.65 -2.61
N ALA A 59 13.93 9.32 -1.32
CA ALA A 59 15.12 9.44 -0.47
C ALA A 59 16.23 8.50 -0.97
N PRO A 60 17.53 8.86 -0.84
CA PRO A 60 18.64 8.03 -1.32
C PRO A 60 18.61 6.60 -0.80
N LYS A 61 18.25 6.40 0.47
CA LYS A 61 18.08 5.07 1.07
C LYS A 61 17.01 4.22 0.39
N GLY A 62 15.95 4.84 -0.11
CA GLY A 62 14.86 4.16 -0.81
C GLY A 62 15.28 3.76 -2.22
N ILE A 63 16.04 4.62 -2.90
CA ILE A 63 16.61 4.31 -4.23
C ILE A 63 17.51 3.07 -4.14
N ILE A 64 18.44 3.04 -3.17
CA ILE A 64 19.35 1.90 -2.96
C ILE A 64 18.58 0.61 -2.73
N ALA A 65 17.59 0.63 -1.82
CA ALA A 65 16.78 -0.55 -1.51
C ALA A 65 16.06 -1.10 -2.75
N ILE A 66 15.47 -0.22 -3.58
CA ILE A 66 14.78 -0.62 -4.81
C ILE A 66 15.74 -1.19 -5.86
N GLU A 67 16.96 -0.65 -5.96
CA GLU A 67 17.98 -1.17 -6.89
C GLU A 67 18.53 -2.54 -6.46
N GLU A 68 18.62 -2.79 -5.15
CA GLU A 68 19.09 -4.07 -4.61
C GLU A 68 18.00 -5.16 -4.65
N GLN A 69 16.74 -4.81 -4.36
CA GLN A 69 15.64 -5.76 -4.16
C GLN A 69 14.68 -5.85 -5.35
N GLY A 70 14.74 -4.89 -6.28
CA GLY A 70 13.78 -4.73 -7.36
C GLY A 70 12.62 -3.79 -6.97
N THR A 71 11.75 -3.50 -7.93
CA THR A 71 10.60 -2.60 -7.74
C THR A 71 9.43 -3.25 -7.01
N SER A 72 9.43 -4.58 -6.91
CA SER A 72 8.41 -5.43 -6.27
C SER A 72 9.05 -6.79 -5.95
N VAL A 73 8.65 -7.41 -4.82
CA VAL A 73 9.11 -8.73 -4.35
C VAL A 73 7.96 -9.71 -4.20
#